data_AF-V4XQ22-F1
#
_entry.id   AF-V4XQ22-F1
#
_cell.length_a   1.000
_cell.length_b   1.000
_cell.length_c   1.000
_cell.angle_alpha   90.00
_cell.angle_beta   90.00
_cell.angle_gamma   90.00
#
_symmetry.space_group_name_H-M   'P 1'
#
loop_
_entity.id
_entity.type
_entity.pdbx_description
1 polymer ?
#
loop_
_entity_poly.entity_id
_entity_poly.type
_entity_poly.pdbx_seq_one_letter_code
_entity_poly.pdbx_strand_id
1 'polypeptide(L)'
;MVTADTGVDVSVSNRGAAFAEMPGRAVIQTTDPEAVRDAFDGLAPVHDLGAPDESGCLRLTTGDDSFETDAEQIADWRSVISQTLD
;
A
#
# COMPACT_ATOMS: atom_id res chain seq x y z
N MET A 1 1.11 -7.12 -4.71
CA MET A 1 1.07 -6.41 -6.00
C MET A 1 -0.34 -6.58 -6.54
N VAL A 2 -0.96 -5.52 -7.07
CA VAL A 2 -2.31 -5.60 -7.62
C VAL A 2 -2.25 -6.22 -9.01
N THR A 3 -3.11 -7.21 -9.26
CA THR A 3 -3.26 -7.95 -10.52
C THR A 3 -4.75 -7.98 -10.89
N ALA A 4 -5.12 -8.61 -12.00
CA ALA A 4 -6.52 -8.70 -12.42
C ALA A 4 -7.42 -9.45 -11.40
N ASP A 5 -6.83 -10.30 -10.55
CA ASP A 5 -7.51 -11.16 -9.58
C ASP A 5 -7.08 -10.92 -8.13
N THR A 6 -6.09 -10.05 -7.90
CA THR A 6 -5.58 -9.72 -6.57
C THR A 6 -5.63 -8.22 -6.37
N GLY A 7 -6.41 -7.77 -5.39
CA GLY A 7 -6.49 -6.38 -4.96
C GLY A 7 -5.94 -6.16 -3.56
N VAL A 8 -6.11 -4.93 -3.07
CA VAL A 8 -5.79 -4.56 -1.69
C VAL A 8 -6.66 -3.38 -1.26
N ASP A 9 -7.21 -3.47 -0.06
CA ASP A 9 -7.92 -2.37 0.60
C ASP A 9 -7.08 -1.86 1.76
N VAL A 10 -6.65 -0.60 1.66
CA VAL A 10 -5.76 0.03 2.64
C VAL A 10 -6.24 1.41 3.08
N SER A 11 -5.88 1.78 4.30
CA SER A 11 -6.12 3.09 4.87
C SER A 11 -4.84 3.73 5.41
N VAL A 12 -4.71 5.04 5.18
CA VAL A 12 -3.66 5.87 5.78
C VAL A 12 -4.27 7.13 6.38
N SER A 13 -3.54 7.75 7.31
CA SER A 13 -4.07 8.85 8.13
C SER A 13 -4.50 10.08 7.34
N ASN A 14 -3.83 10.42 6.23
CA ASN A 14 -4.18 11.51 5.33
C ASN A 14 -3.43 11.39 4.00
N ARG A 15 -3.78 12.24 3.02
CA ARG A 15 -3.12 12.25 1.70
C ARG A 15 -1.62 12.51 1.78
N GLY A 16 -1.17 13.39 2.65
CA GLY A 16 0.25 13.66 2.85
C GLY A 16 1.03 12.40 3.24
N ALA A 17 0.43 11.51 4.06
CA ALA A 17 1.04 10.24 4.44
C ALA A 17 1.29 9.30 3.26
N ALA A 18 0.47 9.36 2.20
CA ALA A 18 0.62 8.52 0.99
C ALA A 18 1.80 8.95 0.10
N PHE A 19 2.22 10.22 0.17
CA PHE A 19 3.28 10.79 -0.70
C PHE A 19 4.54 11.21 0.06
N ALA A 20 4.49 11.26 1.39
CA ALA A 20 5.66 11.62 2.19
C ALA A 20 6.75 10.58 1.99
N GLU A 21 7.95 10.99 1.57
CA GLU A 21 9.14 10.15 1.56
C GLU A 21 9.85 10.27 2.91
N MET A 22 9.93 9.17 3.66
CA MET A 22 10.69 9.09 4.90
C MET A 22 11.54 7.81 4.89
N PRO A 23 12.87 7.91 5.07
CA PRO A 23 13.71 6.72 5.22
C PRO A 23 13.33 5.96 6.50
N GLY A 24 13.61 4.65 6.52
CA GLY A 24 13.32 3.79 7.68
C GLY A 24 11.88 3.28 7.74
N ARG A 25 11.13 3.32 6.64
CA ARG A 25 9.80 2.71 6.53
C ARG A 25 9.85 1.47 5.64
N ALA A 26 9.10 0.45 6.02
CA ALA A 26 8.90 -0.76 5.25
C ALA A 26 7.41 -1.14 5.26
N VAL A 27 6.95 -1.77 4.18
CA VAL A 27 5.62 -2.39 4.10
C VAL A 27 5.81 -3.90 4.16
N ILE A 28 5.05 -4.56 5.05
CA ILE A 28 5.14 -6.00 5.29
C ILE A 28 3.76 -6.61 5.04
N GLN A 29 3.69 -7.60 4.15
CA GLN A 29 2.53 -8.49 4.06
C GLN A 29 2.81 -9.74 4.90
N THR A 30 1.90 -10.08 5.80
CA THR A 30 2.06 -11.22 6.70
C THR A 30 0.72 -11.91 6.96
N THR A 31 0.76 -13.21 7.22
CA THR A 31 -0.38 -13.98 7.75
C THR A 31 -0.39 -14.01 9.28
N ASP A 32 0.66 -13.49 9.93
CA ASP A 32 0.80 -13.37 11.38
C ASP A 32 1.18 -11.93 11.75
N PRO A 33 0.18 -11.03 11.89
CA PRO A 33 0.41 -9.63 12.25
C PRO A 33 0.97 -9.45 13.67
N GLU A 34 0.63 -10.33 14.60
CA GLU A 34 1.09 -10.24 15.99
C GLU A 34 2.59 -10.54 16.09
N ALA A 35 3.08 -11.56 15.39
CA ALA A 35 4.52 -11.84 15.35
C ALA A 35 5.34 -10.65 14.81
N VAL A 36 4.78 -9.86 13.87
CA VAL A 36 5.42 -8.63 13.39
C VAL A 36 5.41 -7.56 14.49
N ARG A 37 4.27 -7.34 15.16
CA ARG A 37 4.19 -6.36 16.26
C ARG A 37 5.18 -6.69 17.38
N ASP A 38 5.24 -7.95 17.78
CA ASP A 38 6.16 -8.44 18.82
C ASP A 38 7.63 -8.27 18.41
N ALA A 39 7.97 -8.57 17.15
CA ALA A 39 9.33 -8.43 16.65
C ALA A 39 9.83 -6.97 16.62
N PHE A 40 8.91 -6.00 16.58
CA PHE A 40 9.23 -4.56 16.55
C PHE A 40 8.87 -3.83 17.85
N ASP A 41 8.41 -4.53 18.89
CA ASP A 41 8.08 -3.92 20.17
C ASP A 41 9.29 -3.18 20.77
N GLY A 42 9.08 -1.92 21.14
CA GLY A 42 10.13 -1.01 21.61
C GLY A 42 11.19 -0.60 20.56
N LEU A 43 11.13 -1.10 19.32
CA LEU A 43 12.09 -0.79 18.25
C LEU A 43 11.56 0.21 17.22
N ALA A 44 10.34 -0.01 16.72
CA ALA A 44 9.72 0.84 15.71
C ALA A 44 8.18 0.77 15.77
N PRO A 45 7.46 1.84 15.40
CA PRO A 45 6.01 1.78 15.33
C PRO A 45 5.54 0.87 14.19
N VAL A 46 4.58 0.00 14.49
CA VAL A 46 3.90 -0.86 13.52
C VAL A 46 2.47 -0.38 13.35
N HIS A 47 2.07 -0.12 12.10
CA HIS A 47 0.72 0.31 11.75
C HIS A 47 0.08 -0.74 10.85
N ASP A 48 -1.17 -1.09 11.18
CA ASP A 48 -2.00 -1.88 10.29
C ASP A 48 -2.49 -0.98 9.15
N LEU A 49 -2.25 -1.40 7.91
CA LEU A 49 -2.69 -0.65 6.73
C LEU A 49 -4.00 -1.21 6.18
N GLY A 50 -4.33 -2.48 6.41
CA GLY A 50 -5.41 -3.18 5.72
C GLY A 50 -4.96 -4.54 5.16
N ALA A 51 -5.72 -5.06 4.19
CA ALA A 51 -5.59 -6.45 3.75
C ALA A 51 -5.68 -6.62 2.23
N PRO A 52 -5.02 -7.64 1.67
CA PRO A 52 -5.26 -8.05 0.29
C PRO A 52 -6.67 -8.61 0.13
N ASP A 53 -7.21 -8.50 -1.08
CA ASP A 53 -8.51 -9.08 -1.46
C ASP A 53 -8.46 -9.65 -2.88
N GLU A 54 -9.59 -10.18 -3.36
CA GLU A 54 -9.74 -10.74 -4.71
C GLU A 54 -10.37 -9.75 -5.71
N SER A 55 -10.38 -8.45 -5.39
CA SER A 55 -11.11 -7.45 -6.19
C SER A 55 -10.42 -7.09 -7.51
N GLY A 56 -9.12 -7.30 -7.60
CA GLY A 56 -8.28 -6.80 -8.69
C GLY A 56 -8.06 -5.27 -8.66
N CYS A 57 -8.46 -4.60 -7.57
CA CYS A 57 -8.36 -3.15 -7.39
C CYS A 57 -7.42 -2.78 -6.22
N LEU A 58 -6.76 -1.62 -6.33
CA LEU A 58 -6.25 -0.88 -5.19
C LEU A 58 -7.36 0.04 -4.68
N ARG A 59 -7.81 -0.17 -3.44
CA ARG A 59 -8.63 0.78 -2.69
C ARG A 59 -7.77 1.45 -1.64
N LEU A 60 -7.75 2.79 -1.67
CA LEU A 60 -7.00 3.61 -0.74
C LEU A 60 -7.93 4.62 -0.09
N THR A 61 -8.03 4.56 1.24
CA THR A 61 -8.69 5.60 2.04
C THR A 61 -7.64 6.48 2.70
N THR A 62 -7.81 7.81 2.59
CA THR A 62 -6.92 8.81 3.17
C THR A 62 -7.71 9.83 3.98
N GLY A 63 -7.87 9.59 5.29
CA GLY A 63 -8.81 10.38 6.09
C GLY A 63 -10.24 10.22 5.58
N ASP A 64 -10.84 11.29 5.07
CA ASP A 64 -12.22 11.31 4.54
C ASP A 64 -12.29 11.05 3.02
N ASP A 65 -11.14 11.03 2.33
CA ASP A 65 -11.06 10.80 0.88
C ASP A 65 -10.89 9.31 0.57
N SER A 66 -11.53 8.82 -0.49
CA SER A 66 -11.31 7.47 -1.04
C SER A 66 -10.87 7.51 -2.50
N PHE A 67 -10.07 6.53 -2.88
CA PHE A 67 -9.53 6.36 -4.23
C PHE A 67 -9.54 4.88 -4.60
N GLU A 68 -9.98 4.57 -5.81
CA GLU A 68 -9.98 3.21 -6.36
C GLU A 68 -9.38 3.20 -7.77
N THR A 69 -8.57 2.19 -8.07
CA THR A 69 -7.99 1.97 -9.40
C THR A 69 -7.68 0.49 -9.61
N ASP A 70 -7.64 0.04 -10.85
CA ASP A 70 -7.39 -1.36 -11.22
C ASP A 70 -5.93 -1.62 -11.61
N ALA A 71 -5.62 -2.90 -11.82
CA ALA A 71 -4.29 -3.35 -12.23
C ALA A 71 -3.83 -2.79 -13.60
N GLU A 72 -4.75 -2.61 -14.56
CA GLU A 72 -4.42 -2.11 -15.90
C GLU A 72 -3.97 -0.65 -15.83
N GLN A 73 -4.75 0.19 -15.13
CA GLN A 73 -4.43 1.59 -14.96
C GLN A 73 -3.13 1.81 -14.16
N ILE A 74 -2.86 0.97 -13.15
CA ILE A 74 -1.58 0.97 -12.42
C ILE A 74 -0.42 0.64 -13.37
N ALA A 75 -0.58 -0.37 -14.25
CA ALA A 75 0.45 -0.75 -15.20
C ALA A 75 0.76 0.41 -16.18
N ASP A 76 -0.28 1.12 -16.64
CA ASP A 76 -0.14 2.30 -17.49
C ASP A 76 0.66 3.41 -16.80
N TRP A 77 0.36 3.75 -15.54
CA TRP A 77 1.14 4.75 -14.80
C TRP A 77 2.59 4.33 -14.61
N ARG A 78 2.84 3.04 -14.33
CA ARG A 78 4.21 2.52 -14.21
C ARG A 78 4.98 2.57 -15.52
N SER A 79 4.30 2.46 -16.66
CA SER A 79 4.95 2.54 -17.98
C SER A 79 5.64 3.89 -18.22
N VAL A 80 5.12 4.98 -17.63
CA VAL A 80 5.71 6.32 -17.70
C VAL A 80 7.12 6.35 -17.12
N ILE A 81 7.38 5.58 -16.05
CA ILE A 81 8.70 5.51 -15.42
C ILE A 81 9.72 4.98 -16.43
N SER A 82 9.42 3.86 -17.09
CA SER A 82 10.31 3.30 -18.12
C SER A 82 10.49 4.28 -19.29
N GLN A 83 9.40 4.88 -19.79
CA GLN A 83 9.44 5.81 -20.93
C GLN A 83 10.26 7.08 -20.68
N THR A 84 10.40 7.50 -19.42
CA THR A 84 11.06 8.77 -19.04
C THR A 84 12.49 8.59 -18.54
N LEU A 85 12.91 7.35 -18.26
CA LEU A 85 14.26 7.02 -17.82
C LEU A 85 15.18 6.53 -18.96
N ASP A 86 14.65 6.37 -20.18
CA ASP A 86 15.39 6.15 -21.43
C ASP A 86 15.89 7.49 -22.05
#